data_AF-A0A2S4KNE3-F1
#
_entry.id   AF-A0A2S4KNE3-F1
#
_cell.length_a   1.000
_cell.length_b   1.000
_cell.length_c   1.000
_cell.angle_alpha   90.00
_cell.angle_beta   90.00
_cell.angle_gamma   90.00
#
_symmetry.space_group_name_H-M   'P 1'
#
loop_
_entity.id
_entity.type
_entity.pdbx_description
1 polymer ?
#
loop_
_entity_poly.entity_id
_entity_poly.type
_entity_poly.pdbx_seq_one_letter_code
_entity_poly.pdbx_strand_id
1 'polypeptide(L)'
;MPQIYANWSLSISNMHFNYLTTTPAQATRSYMDFICKTYPLGSFDTRPLYFTDISATLKIRKFRLDKLFRTFPQRNFVVADTSNHDIMAAYPEMYKDYPGQALCMLLRNTSSTDSGDKFPYDTPATICLQSAR
;
A
#
# COMPACT_ATOMS: atom_id res chain seq x y z
N MET A 1 7.08 -9.27 -7.70
CA MET A 1 6.69 -8.90 -6.32
C MET A 1 6.46 -10.11 -5.39
N PRO A 2 5.75 -11.19 -5.77
CA PRO A 2 5.44 -12.30 -4.83
C PRO A 2 6.67 -12.90 -4.13
N GLN A 3 7.76 -13.11 -4.88
CA GLN A 3 9.03 -13.61 -4.32
C GLN A 3 9.59 -12.75 -3.17
N ILE A 4 9.44 -11.42 -3.24
CA ILE A 4 9.92 -10.49 -2.22
C ILE A 4 9.14 -10.71 -0.92
N TYR A 5 7.81 -10.82 -1.02
CA TYR A 5 6.93 -11.01 0.13
C TYR A 5 7.13 -12.40 0.74
N ALA A 6 7.30 -13.43 -0.10
CA ALA A 6 7.63 -14.77 0.37
C ALA A 6 8.97 -14.78 1.12
N ASN A 7 10.00 -14.11 0.59
CA ASN A 7 11.28 -14.00 1.26
C ASN A 7 11.18 -13.25 2.60
N TRP A 8 10.43 -12.15 2.66
CA TRP A 8 10.19 -11.42 3.91
C TRP A 8 9.43 -12.26 4.94
N SER A 9 8.42 -13.02 4.50
CA SER A 9 7.67 -13.92 5.37
C SER A 9 8.54 -15.02 5.97
N LEU A 10 9.60 -15.44 5.27
CA LEU A 10 10.54 -16.46 5.76
C LEU A 10 11.67 -15.86 6.60
N SER A 11 12.10 -14.65 6.28
CA SER A 11 13.31 -14.03 6.86
C SER A 11 13.04 -13.11 8.05
N ILE A 12 11.80 -12.64 8.25
CA ILE A 12 11.44 -11.66 9.28
C ILE A 12 10.37 -12.26 10.19
N SER A 13 10.77 -12.70 11.38
CA SER A 13 9.93 -13.47 12.32
C SER A 13 8.74 -12.73 12.93
N ASN A 14 8.66 -11.41 12.78
CA ASN A 14 7.56 -10.55 13.27
C ASN A 14 6.98 -9.68 12.14
N MET A 15 6.99 -10.19 10.90
CA MET A 15 6.35 -9.51 9.78
C MET A 15 4.88 -9.87 9.72
N HIS A 16 4.02 -8.85 9.63
CA HIS A 16 2.59 -9.02 9.39
C HIS A 16 2.20 -8.35 8.08
N PHE A 17 1.46 -9.07 7.25
CA PHE A 17 0.99 -8.53 5.97
C PHE A 17 -0.42 -7.96 6.15
N ASN A 18 -0.63 -6.74 5.66
CA ASN A 18 -1.95 -6.14 5.50
C ASN A 18 -2.13 -5.74 4.03
N TYR A 19 -3.21 -6.22 3.43
CA TYR A 19 -3.57 -5.93 2.04
C TYR A 19 -4.69 -4.90 2.02
N LEU A 20 -4.65 -4.02 1.03
CA LEU A 20 -5.68 -3.00 0.85
C LEU A 20 -6.11 -2.98 -0.61
N THR A 21 -7.42 -2.89 -0.84
CA THR A 21 -7.96 -2.62 -2.16
C THR A 21 -8.93 -1.45 -2.15
N THR A 22 -8.96 -0.75 -3.29
CA THR A 22 -9.96 0.28 -3.59
C THR A 22 -11.18 -0.28 -4.31
N THR A 23 -11.14 -1.57 -4.69
CA THR A 23 -12.29 -2.28 -5.25
C THR A 23 -13.42 -2.35 -4.21
N PRO A 24 -14.66 -1.97 -4.58
CA PRO A 24 -15.81 -2.09 -3.69
C PRO A 24 -16.00 -3.53 -3.21
N ALA A 25 -16.38 -3.70 -1.94
CA ALA A 25 -16.44 -5.01 -1.28
C ALA A 25 -17.17 -6.11 -2.08
N GLN A 26 -18.23 -5.79 -2.84
CA GLN A 26 -18.97 -6.78 -3.64
C GLN A 26 -18.15 -7.33 -4.81
N ALA A 27 -17.19 -6.58 -5.34
CA ALA A 27 -16.35 -6.95 -6.46
C ALA A 27 -14.94 -7.42 -6.01
N THR A 28 -14.71 -7.54 -4.71
CA THR A 28 -13.39 -7.82 -4.13
C THR A 28 -13.06 -9.32 -4.04
N ARG A 29 -14.06 -10.21 -4.14
CA ARG A 29 -13.87 -11.64 -3.84
C ARG A 29 -12.83 -12.33 -4.72
N SER A 30 -12.86 -12.10 -6.03
CA SER A 30 -11.87 -12.66 -6.97
C SER A 30 -10.47 -12.10 -6.71
N TYR A 31 -10.38 -10.82 -6.35
CA TYR A 31 -9.12 -10.17 -6.01
C TYR A 31 -8.54 -10.71 -4.69
N MET A 32 -9.37 -10.93 -3.67
CA MET A 32 -8.94 -11.58 -2.43
C MET A 32 -8.45 -13.01 -2.67
N ASP A 33 -9.16 -13.80 -3.47
CA ASP A 33 -8.74 -15.15 -3.82
C ASP A 33 -7.38 -15.16 -4.52
N PHE A 34 -7.15 -14.25 -5.46
CA PHE A 34 -5.84 -14.05 -6.08
C PHE A 34 -4.76 -13.71 -5.05
N ILE A 35 -5.02 -12.75 -4.16
CA ILE A 35 -4.04 -12.32 -3.14
C ILE A 35 -3.71 -13.48 -2.19
N CYS A 36 -4.72 -14.17 -1.65
CA CYS A 36 -4.53 -15.29 -0.73
C CYS A 36 -3.80 -16.49 -1.36
N LYS A 37 -3.91 -16.68 -2.69
CA LYS A 37 -3.17 -17.74 -3.42
C LYS A 37 -1.74 -17.34 -3.78
N THR A 38 -1.46 -16.05 -3.88
CA THR A 38 -0.20 -15.54 -4.47
C THR A 38 0.76 -14.97 -3.42
N TYR A 39 0.24 -14.42 -2.31
CA TYR A 39 1.02 -13.74 -1.29
C TYR A 39 0.84 -14.40 0.08
N PRO A 40 1.76 -14.15 1.05
CA PRO A 40 1.60 -14.62 2.41
C PRO A 40 0.24 -14.24 3.03
N LEU A 41 -0.23 -15.04 3.99
CA LEU A 41 -1.50 -14.74 4.65
C LEU A 41 -1.40 -13.44 5.45
N GLY A 42 -2.49 -12.66 5.44
CA GLY A 42 -2.53 -11.36 6.08
C GLY A 42 -3.95 -10.83 6.25
N SER A 43 -4.09 -9.72 6.96
CA SER A 43 -5.35 -8.97 7.04
C SER A 43 -5.68 -8.30 5.71
N PHE A 44 -6.95 -8.03 5.46
CA PHE A 44 -7.41 -7.48 4.19
C PHE A 44 -8.46 -6.38 4.40
N ASP A 45 -8.12 -5.16 4.00
CA ASP A 45 -9.01 -4.01 3.99
C ASP A 45 -9.70 -3.86 2.63
N THR A 46 -11.03 -3.84 2.67
CA THR A 46 -11.87 -3.58 1.49
C THR A 46 -12.44 -2.17 1.53
N ARG A 47 -12.83 -1.64 0.36
CA ARG A 47 -13.53 -0.35 0.26
C ARG A 47 -14.99 -0.54 0.72
N PRO A 48 -15.41 0.12 1.81
CA PRO A 48 -16.79 0.09 2.27
C PRO A 48 -17.65 0.94 1.33
N LEU A 49 -18.91 0.56 1.19
CA LEU A 49 -19.87 1.20 0.29
C LEU A 49 -20.57 2.41 0.90
N TYR A 50 -20.33 2.69 2.17
CA TYR A 50 -20.99 3.77 2.87
C TYR A 50 -20.22 5.07 2.63
N PHE A 51 -20.72 5.87 1.69
CA PHE A 51 -20.14 7.13 1.20
C PHE A 51 -20.48 8.35 2.08
N THR A 52 -20.56 8.20 3.40
CA THR A 52 -20.85 9.33 4.29
C THR A 52 -19.67 10.29 4.43
N ASP A 53 -18.46 9.85 4.05
CA ASP A 53 -17.24 10.65 4.06
C ASP A 53 -16.63 10.71 2.64
N ILE A 54 -16.59 11.93 2.09
CA ILE A 54 -16.06 12.21 0.75
C ILE A 54 -14.54 11.96 0.71
N SER A 55 -13.82 12.17 1.82
CA SER A 55 -12.38 11.93 1.90
C SER A 55 -12.05 10.43 1.86
N ALA A 56 -12.88 9.59 2.49
CA ALA A 56 -12.83 8.14 2.36
C ALA A 56 -13.17 7.67 0.92
N THR A 57 -13.84 8.52 0.13
CA THR A 57 -14.29 8.19 -1.22
C THR A 57 -13.27 8.59 -2.29
N LEU A 58 -12.69 9.79 -2.18
CA LEU A 58 -11.80 10.38 -3.19
C LEU A 58 -10.32 10.07 -2.94
N LYS A 59 -9.89 9.88 -1.69
CA LYS A 59 -8.49 9.61 -1.31
C LYS A 59 -8.41 8.37 -0.41
N ILE A 60 -9.12 7.31 -0.80
CA ILE A 60 -9.30 6.08 0.00
C ILE A 60 -7.96 5.49 0.47
N ARG A 61 -6.90 5.49 -0.36
CA ARG A 61 -5.59 4.94 0.00
C ARG A 61 -4.94 5.71 1.15
N LYS A 62 -4.79 7.04 1.00
CA LYS A 62 -4.23 7.90 2.05
C LYS A 62 -5.06 7.82 3.33
N PHE A 63 -6.38 7.92 3.20
CA PHE A 63 -7.29 7.87 4.36
C PHE A 63 -7.13 6.58 5.18
N ARG A 64 -7.03 5.43 4.50
CA ARG A 64 -6.87 4.14 5.17
C ARG A 64 -5.49 3.98 5.82
N LEU A 65 -4.42 4.39 5.14
CA LEU A 65 -3.08 4.36 5.72
C LEU A 65 -2.97 5.30 6.92
N ASP A 66 -3.49 6.53 6.81
CA ASP A 66 -3.54 7.49 7.92
C ASP A 66 -4.24 6.91 9.16
N LYS A 67 -5.39 6.25 8.95
CA LYS A 67 -6.09 5.54 10.04
C LYS A 67 -5.25 4.40 10.63
N LEU A 68 -4.58 3.61 9.79
CA LEU A 68 -3.75 2.48 10.22
C LEU A 68 -2.59 2.94 11.11
N PHE A 69 -1.88 3.97 10.68
CA PHE A 69 -0.74 4.55 11.40
C PHE A 69 -1.18 5.14 12.75
N ARG A 70 -2.29 5.89 12.78
CA ARG A 70 -2.87 6.40 14.04
C ARG A 70 -3.33 5.31 15.00
N THR A 71 -3.86 4.22 14.47
CA THR A 71 -4.37 3.10 15.29
C THR A 71 -3.24 2.32 15.94
N PHE A 72 -2.09 2.21 15.26
CA PHE A 72 -0.94 1.43 15.74
C PHE A 72 0.32 2.29 15.83
N PRO A 73 0.38 3.26 16.76
CA PRO A 73 1.44 4.26 16.80
C PRO A 73 2.83 3.70 17.15
N GLN A 74 2.90 2.47 17.65
CA GLN A 74 4.14 1.78 17.99
C GLN A 74 4.59 0.78 16.92
N ARG A 75 3.85 0.66 15.81
CA ARG A 75 4.22 -0.25 14.72
C ARG A 75 5.00 0.49 13.65
N ASN A 76 5.96 -0.23 13.10
CA ASN A 76 6.70 0.20 11.92
C ASN A 76 6.08 -0.44 10.68
N PHE A 77 5.98 0.35 9.61
CA PHE A 77 5.31 -0.01 8.37
C PHE A 77 6.26 0.07 7.19
N VAL A 78 6.23 -0.99 6.36
CA VAL A 78 6.73 -0.94 4.99
C VAL A 78 5.51 -0.92 4.09
N VAL A 79 5.35 0.17 3.34
CA VAL A 79 4.20 0.34 2.44
C VAL A 79 4.64 -0.07 1.05
N ALA A 80 3.79 -0.78 0.32
CA ALA A 80 4.07 -1.17 -1.05
C ALA A 80 2.82 -0.98 -1.92
N ASP A 81 2.99 -0.31 -3.07
CA ASP A 81 1.89 0.08 -3.94
C ASP A 81 2.36 0.25 -5.40
N THR A 82 1.42 0.51 -6.29
CA THR A 82 1.67 0.86 -7.70
C THR A 82 1.52 2.36 -7.91
N SER A 83 2.47 2.97 -8.61
CA SER A 83 2.46 4.39 -8.94
C SER A 83 1.12 4.86 -9.56
N ASN A 84 0.62 6.00 -9.08
CA ASN A 84 -0.54 6.71 -9.58
C ASN A 84 -0.50 8.17 -9.09
N HIS A 85 -1.27 9.06 -9.70
CA HIS A 85 -1.26 10.49 -9.36
C HIS A 85 -1.48 10.77 -7.86
N ASP A 86 -2.42 10.06 -7.21
CA ASP A 86 -2.80 10.35 -5.82
C ASP A 86 -1.71 9.97 -4.81
N ILE A 87 -1.08 8.81 -4.96
CA ILE A 87 -0.09 8.33 -3.99
C ILE A 87 1.27 8.99 -4.16
N MET A 88 1.63 9.43 -5.37
CA MET A 88 2.94 10.04 -5.63
C MET A 88 3.15 11.33 -4.85
N ALA A 89 2.07 12.06 -4.53
CA ALA A 89 2.11 13.20 -3.63
C ALA A 89 1.84 12.80 -2.17
N ALA A 90 0.88 11.91 -1.92
CA ALA A 90 0.43 11.57 -0.57
C ALA A 90 1.47 10.80 0.25
N TYR A 91 2.27 9.92 -0.38
CA TYR A 91 3.19 9.04 0.34
C TYR A 91 4.40 9.80 0.89
N PRO A 92 5.06 10.70 0.13
CA PRO A 92 6.07 11.60 0.69
C PRO A 92 5.55 12.49 1.82
N GLU A 93 4.30 12.94 1.75
CA GLU A 93 3.66 13.71 2.83
C GLU A 93 3.46 12.85 4.09
N MET A 94 2.88 11.65 3.94
CA MET A 94 2.70 10.73 5.07
C MET A 94 4.01 10.31 5.73
N TYR A 95 5.09 10.16 4.95
CA TYR A 95 6.42 9.89 5.50
C TYR A 95 6.89 11.00 6.45
N LYS A 96 6.54 12.27 6.16
CA LYS A 96 6.83 13.42 7.03
C LYS A 96 5.88 13.50 8.22
N ASP A 97 4.61 13.16 8.03
CA ASP A 97 3.57 13.20 9.08
C ASP A 97 3.78 12.11 10.15
N TYR A 98 4.39 10.97 9.79
CA TYR A 98 4.59 9.81 10.67
C TYR A 98 6.07 9.41 10.79
N PRO A 99 6.93 10.29 11.34
CA PRO A 99 8.36 10.01 11.46
C PRO A 99 8.60 8.79 12.35
N GLY A 100 9.48 7.90 11.89
CA GLY A 100 9.83 6.67 12.61
C GLY A 100 8.83 5.50 12.44
N GLN A 101 7.61 5.74 11.95
CA GLN A 101 6.64 4.67 11.67
C GLN A 101 6.73 4.16 10.23
N ALA A 102 6.87 5.03 9.22
CA ALA A 102 7.06 4.60 7.84
C ALA A 102 8.56 4.31 7.58
N LEU A 103 8.94 3.03 7.44
CA LEU A 103 10.35 2.65 7.23
C LEU A 103 10.81 2.68 5.77
N CYS A 104 9.91 2.30 4.85
CA CYS A 104 10.15 2.36 3.41
C CYS A 104 8.81 2.32 2.66
N MET A 105 8.78 2.95 1.47
CA MET A 105 7.63 2.98 0.57
C MET A 105 8.00 2.42 -0.81
N LEU A 106 7.70 1.16 -1.07
CA LEU A 106 7.97 0.52 -2.35
C LEU A 106 6.89 0.88 -3.38
N LEU A 107 7.23 1.74 -4.34
CA LEU A 107 6.34 2.07 -5.45
C LEU A 107 6.79 1.36 -6.74
N ARG A 108 5.93 0.50 -7.27
CA ARG A 108 6.15 -0.10 -8.60
C ARG A 108 5.87 0.95 -9.68
N ASN A 109 6.86 1.19 -10.52
CA ASN A 109 6.71 2.00 -11.74
C ASN A 109 5.83 1.23 -12.74
N THR A 110 4.61 1.73 -12.98
CA THR A 110 3.66 1.11 -13.93
C THR A 110 4.07 1.41 -15.36
N SER A 111 4.57 2.63 -15.64
CA SER A 111 5.09 3.04 -16.94
C SER A 111 6.17 2.11 -17.51
N SER A 112 6.97 1.45 -16.65
CA SER A 112 8.01 0.51 -17.08
C SER A 112 7.57 -0.96 -17.11
N THR A 113 6.43 -1.30 -16.51
CA THR A 113 6.01 -2.71 -16.34
C THR A 113 4.62 -3.02 -16.90
N ASP A 114 3.88 -2.01 -17.33
CA ASP A 114 2.53 -2.14 -17.91
C ASP A 114 2.45 -1.35 -19.22
N SER A 115 2.55 -2.08 -20.34
CA SER A 115 2.45 -1.48 -21.68
C SER A 115 1.06 -0.95 -22.02
N GLY A 116 0.04 -1.28 -21.21
CA GLY A 116 -1.32 -0.76 -21.32
C GLY A 116 -1.57 0.50 -20.48
N ASP A 117 -0.57 1.00 -19.74
CA ASP A 117 -0.70 2.18 -18.90
C ASP A 117 -0.89 3.44 -19.76
N LYS A 118 -2.11 3.95 -19.77
CA LYS A 118 -2.48 5.17 -20.53
C LYS A 118 -2.12 6.45 -19.79
N PHE A 119 -1.66 6.35 -18.54
CA PHE A 119 -1.26 7.48 -17.70
C PHE A 119 0.07 7.18 -17.01
N PRO A 120 1.17 7.10 -17.77
CA PRO A 120 2.47 6.76 -17.22
C PRO A 120 2.92 7.82 -16.22
N TYR A 121 3.11 7.42 -14.96
CA TYR A 121 3.78 8.22 -13.95
C TYR A 121 5.21 7.74 -13.84
N ASP A 122 6.16 8.59 -14.21
CA ASP A 122 7.56 8.23 -14.13
C ASP A 122 8.01 8.31 -12.67
N THR A 123 8.23 7.14 -12.06
CA THR A 123 8.85 7.06 -10.75
C THR A 123 10.28 6.59 -10.96
N PRO A 124 11.30 7.37 -10.56
CA PRO A 124 12.63 6.79 -10.39
C PRO A 124 12.48 5.62 -9.41
N ALA A 125 12.89 4.44 -9.88
CA ALA A 125 12.59 3.13 -9.30
C ALA A 125 12.53 3.11 -7.77
N THR A 126 11.44 2.57 -7.20
CA THR A 126 11.32 2.17 -5.78
C THR A 126 11.90 3.17 -4.78
N ILE A 127 11.09 4.14 -4.34
CA ILE A 127 11.52 5.11 -3.34
C ILE A 127 11.54 4.48 -1.93
N CYS A 128 12.58 3.72 -1.58
CA CYS A 128 12.88 3.50 -0.16
C CYS A 128 13.38 4.82 0.44
N LEU A 129 12.46 5.62 0.96
CA LEU A 129 12.75 6.64 1.96
C LEU A 129 13.19 5.89 3.23
N GLN A 130 14.46 5.52 3.31
CA GLN A 130 15.03 5.06 4.56
C GLN A 130 15.17 6.27 5.49
N SER A 131 14.64 6.15 6.70
CA SER A 131 14.98 7.05 7.79
C SER A 131 16.49 7.04 7.94
N ALA A 132 17.13 8.17 7.61
CA ALA A 132 18.45 8.46 8.15
C ALA A 132 18.34 8.36 9.68
N ARG A 133 19.38 7.80 10.27
CA ARG A 133 19.53 7.45 11.69
C ARG A 133 19.09 8.55 12.64
#